data_AF-A0A519YX48-F1
#
_entry.id   AF-A0A519YX48-F1
#
_cell.length_a   1.000
_cell.length_b   1.000
_cell.length_c   1.000
_cell.angle_alpha   90.00
_cell.angle_beta   90.00
_cell.angle_gamma   90.00
#
_symmetry.space_group_name_H-M   'P 1'
#
loop_
_entity.id
_entity.type
_entity.pdbx_description
1 polymer ?
#
loop_
_entity_poly.entity_id
_entity_poly.type
_entity_poly.pdbx_seq_one_letter_code
_entity_poly.pdbx_strand_id
1 'polypeptide(L)'
;MPTSDPGSKLPPSFSVGPRRARGFTLLELMVVVALIAITTAVVSFAVPDPSSTRLEREAARLTAILESARVQARAGAMTIQWLPEPNGRGDQYQFIGLPEAFMPPLKWDAPEIKAEVVNSIGGIGTRKSVVLGPEPVIGAQSIILRLEDRQIIIGTDGLSPFHVITGGPEDDDDGEIRAPV
;
A
#
# COMPACT_ATOMS: atom_id res chain seq x y z
N MET A 1 100.51 -24.86 17.52
CA MET A 1 99.21 -25.49 17.81
C MET A 1 98.12 -24.44 17.61
N PRO A 2 97.19 -24.59 16.65
CA PRO A 2 95.95 -23.82 16.61
C PRO A 2 94.79 -24.66 17.20
N THR A 3 94.02 -24.09 18.12
CA THR A 3 92.76 -24.65 18.61
C THR A 3 91.61 -23.91 17.93
N SER A 4 90.96 -24.58 16.98
CA SER A 4 89.72 -24.10 16.35
C SER A 4 88.54 -24.61 17.15
N ASP A 5 87.67 -23.71 17.62
CA ASP A 5 86.24 -23.99 17.75
C ASP A 5 85.46 -22.67 17.74
N PRO A 6 84.45 -22.53 16.87
CA PRO A 6 83.21 -21.93 17.32
C PRO A 6 82.00 -22.75 16.86
N GLY A 7 81.36 -23.41 17.82
CA GLY A 7 80.01 -23.94 17.68
C GLY A 7 78.98 -22.81 17.72
N SER A 8 78.38 -22.49 16.57
CA SER A 8 77.17 -21.67 16.50
C SER A 8 75.99 -22.58 16.18
N LYS A 9 75.12 -22.84 17.16
CA LYS A 9 73.84 -23.53 16.94
C LYS A 9 72.74 -22.49 16.79
N LEU A 10 72.21 -22.35 15.58
CA LEU A 10 70.97 -21.60 15.32
C LEU A 10 69.76 -22.47 15.69
N PRO A 11 68.69 -21.91 16.27
CA PRO A 11 67.45 -22.65 16.53
C PRO A 11 66.68 -22.91 15.22
N PRO A 12 65.86 -23.98 15.15
CA PRO A 12 65.00 -24.22 14.00
C PRO A 12 63.87 -23.17 13.98
N SER A 13 63.77 -22.43 12.89
CA SER A 13 62.60 -21.61 12.58
C SER A 13 61.44 -22.51 12.16
N PHE A 14 60.30 -22.39 12.84
CA PHE A 14 59.06 -22.99 12.35
C PHE A 14 58.63 -22.25 11.09
N SER A 15 58.75 -22.91 9.95
CA SER A 15 58.19 -22.45 8.69
C SER A 15 56.66 -22.49 8.77
N VAL A 16 56.04 -21.33 8.94
CA VAL A 16 54.63 -21.17 8.58
C VAL A 16 54.56 -21.38 7.07
N GLY A 17 54.10 -22.56 6.64
CA GLY A 17 53.90 -22.85 5.23
C GLY A 17 52.98 -21.79 4.61
N PRO A 18 53.21 -21.40 3.34
CA PRO A 18 52.36 -20.43 2.68
C PRO A 18 50.92 -20.97 2.69
N ARG A 19 50.01 -20.21 3.31
CA ARG A 19 48.57 -20.43 3.13
C ARG A 19 48.36 -20.36 1.62
N ARG A 20 48.05 -21.50 0.99
CA ARG A 20 47.66 -21.55 -0.42
C ARG A 20 46.52 -20.55 -0.56
N ALA A 21 46.77 -19.45 -1.27
CA ALA A 21 45.72 -18.62 -1.78
C ALA A 21 44.88 -19.55 -2.66
N ARG A 22 43.71 -19.96 -2.16
CA ARG A 22 42.74 -20.71 -2.96
C ARG A 22 42.25 -19.70 -3.98
N GLY A 23 42.85 -19.75 -5.18
CA GLY A 23 42.46 -18.89 -6.29
C GLY A 23 41.00 -19.13 -6.62
N PHE A 24 40.27 -18.05 -6.78
CA PHE A 24 38.87 -18.02 -7.19
C PHE A 24 38.72 -18.84 -8.48
N THR A 25 38.01 -19.96 -8.43
CA THR A 25 37.86 -20.79 -9.62
C THR A 25 36.85 -20.16 -10.58
N LEU A 26 36.97 -20.42 -11.89
CA LEU A 26 35.96 -19.98 -12.86
C LEU A 26 34.55 -20.48 -12.49
N LEU A 27 34.47 -21.69 -11.93
CA LEU A 27 33.23 -22.28 -11.45
C LEU A 27 32.65 -21.51 -10.26
N GLU A 28 33.49 -21.09 -9.31
CA GLU A 28 33.07 -20.28 -8.16
C GLU A 28 32.52 -18.92 -8.59
N LEU A 29 33.17 -18.25 -9.55
CA LEU A 29 32.64 -17.03 -10.15
C LEU A 29 31.30 -17.28 -10.86
N MET A 30 31.20 -18.37 -11.63
CA MET A 30 29.97 -18.71 -12.35
C MET A 30 28.81 -18.95 -11.39
N VAL A 31 29.03 -19.69 -10.30
CA VAL A 31 28.02 -19.95 -9.28
C VAL A 31 27.62 -18.67 -8.54
N VAL A 32 28.57 -17.81 -8.18
CA VAL A 32 28.27 -16.54 -7.50
C VAL A 32 27.42 -15.63 -8.40
N VAL A 33 27.78 -15.48 -9.68
CA VAL A 33 27.00 -14.68 -10.62
C VAL A 33 25.62 -15.30 -10.84
N ALA A 34 25.52 -16.63 -10.96
CA ALA A 34 24.24 -17.32 -11.06
C ALA A 34 23.36 -17.06 -9.82
N LEU A 35 23.93 -17.12 -8.62
CA LEU A 35 23.22 -16.87 -7.38
C LEU A 35 22.79 -15.40 -7.24
N ILE A 36 23.65 -14.44 -7.61
CA ILE A 36 23.28 -13.02 -7.66
C ILE A 36 22.14 -12.80 -8.65
N ALA A 37 22.20 -13.41 -9.84
CA ALA A 37 21.17 -13.28 -10.85
C ALA A 37 19.81 -13.81 -10.39
N ILE A 38 19.78 -15.02 -9.81
CA ILE A 38 18.56 -15.62 -9.26
C ILE A 38 18.01 -14.76 -8.12
N THR A 39 18.88 -14.34 -7.19
CA THR A 39 18.48 -13.50 -6.05
C THR A 39 17.90 -12.17 -6.52
N THR A 40 18.52 -11.53 -7.51
CA THR A 40 18.06 -10.25 -8.07
C THR A 40 16.71 -10.41 -8.80
N ALA A 41 16.53 -11.52 -9.51
CA ALA A 41 15.26 -11.82 -10.17
C ALA A 41 14.13 -11.98 -9.15
N VAL A 42 14.36 -12.74 -8.06
CA VAL A 42 13.37 -12.94 -6.99
C VAL A 42 13.05 -11.62 -6.27
N VAL A 43 14.06 -10.81 -5.95
CA VAL A 43 13.87 -9.51 -5.27
C VAL A 43 13.05 -8.55 -6.13
N SER A 44 13.24 -8.53 -7.45
CA SER A 44 12.45 -7.67 -8.36
C SER A 44 10.95 -7.99 -8.33
N PHE A 45 10.57 -9.26 -8.11
CA PHE A 45 9.18 -9.66 -7.94
C PHE A 45 8.61 -9.37 -6.54
N ALA A 46 9.47 -9.17 -5.54
CA ALA A 46 9.06 -8.94 -4.15
C ALA A 46 8.78 -7.46 -3.84
N VAL A 47 9.04 -6.52 -4.76
CA VAL A 47 8.77 -5.09 -4.56
C VAL A 47 7.27 -4.82 -4.79
N PRO A 48 6.51 -4.37 -3.77
CA PRO A 48 5.11 -4.02 -3.94
C PRO A 48 4.93 -2.87 -4.92
N ASP A 49 3.80 -2.89 -5.63
CA ASP A 49 3.43 -1.83 -6.55
C ASP A 49 3.22 -0.51 -5.78
N PRO A 50 3.99 0.56 -6.08
CA PRO A 50 3.83 1.84 -5.39
C PRO A 50 2.46 2.48 -5.65
N SER A 51 1.76 2.11 -6.73
CA SER A 51 0.39 2.56 -7.00
C SER A 51 -0.61 1.93 -6.01
N SER A 52 -0.53 0.61 -5.76
CA SER A 52 -1.45 -0.09 -4.86
C SER A 52 -1.34 0.45 -3.43
N THR A 53 -0.09 0.61 -2.96
CA THR A 53 0.15 1.10 -1.60
C THR A 53 -0.31 2.57 -1.43
N ARG A 54 -0.21 3.39 -2.49
CA ARG A 54 -0.74 4.77 -2.47
C ARG A 54 -2.26 4.77 -2.45
N LEU A 55 -2.90 3.94 -3.26
CA LEU A 55 -4.36 3.85 -3.34
C LEU A 55 -4.97 3.35 -2.03
N GLU A 56 -4.36 2.35 -1.39
CA GLU A 56 -4.78 1.84 -0.07
C GLU A 56 -4.66 2.92 1.02
N ARG A 57 -3.56 3.67 1.04
CA ARG A 57 -3.38 4.79 1.98
C ARG A 57 -4.43 5.87 1.77
N GLU A 58 -4.70 6.26 0.51
CA GLU A 58 -5.73 7.24 0.24
C GLU A 58 -7.13 6.71 0.62
N ALA A 59 -7.40 5.42 0.41
CA ALA A 59 -8.67 4.83 0.79
C ALA A 59 -8.89 4.87 2.31
N ALA A 60 -7.87 4.50 3.10
CA ALA A 60 -7.91 4.58 4.55
C ALA A 60 -8.06 6.04 5.03
N ARG A 61 -7.31 6.97 4.41
CA ARG A 61 -7.39 8.40 4.69
C ARG A 61 -8.78 8.97 4.40
N LEU A 62 -9.33 8.70 3.22
CA LEU A 62 -10.65 9.18 2.82
C LEU A 62 -11.74 8.61 3.75
N THR A 63 -11.64 7.33 4.10
CA THR A 63 -12.57 6.68 5.04
C THR A 63 -12.61 7.43 6.38
N ALA A 64 -11.44 7.72 6.96
CA ALA A 64 -11.35 8.47 8.21
C ALA A 64 -11.92 9.89 8.09
N ILE A 65 -11.66 10.57 6.96
CA ILE A 65 -12.20 11.90 6.68
C ILE A 65 -13.74 11.86 6.60
N LEU A 66 -14.32 10.91 5.87
CA LEU A 66 -15.78 10.77 5.72
C LEU A 66 -16.45 10.46 7.07
N GLU A 67 -15.86 9.58 7.87
CA GLU A 67 -16.37 9.27 9.21
C GLU A 67 -16.28 10.47 10.16
N SER A 68 -15.19 11.23 10.10
CA SER A 68 -15.07 12.46 10.89
C SER A 68 -16.17 13.47 10.52
N ALA A 69 -16.43 13.65 9.23
CA ALA A 69 -17.47 14.55 8.73
C ALA A 69 -18.89 14.04 9.09
N ARG A 70 -19.13 12.72 9.10
CA ARG A 70 -20.39 12.12 9.57
C ARG A 70 -20.62 12.39 11.06
N VAL A 71 -19.58 12.28 11.89
CA VAL A 71 -19.66 12.64 13.31
C VAL A 71 -20.01 14.12 13.47
N GLN A 72 -19.37 15.02 12.70
CA GLN A 72 -19.70 16.45 12.72
C GLN A 72 -21.14 16.72 12.27
N ALA A 73 -21.59 16.09 11.19
CA ALA A 73 -22.95 16.23 10.66
C ALA A 73 -24.01 15.90 11.72
N ARG A 74 -23.80 14.77 12.42
CA ARG A 74 -24.69 14.32 13.50
C ARG A 74 -24.63 15.24 14.72
N ALA A 75 -23.43 15.60 15.18
CA ALA A 75 -23.26 16.45 16.35
C ALA A 75 -23.83 17.86 16.14
N GLY A 76 -23.69 18.41 14.93
CA GLY A 76 -24.21 19.72 14.56
C GLY A 76 -25.62 19.72 13.99
N ALA A 77 -26.28 18.56 13.87
CA ALA A 77 -27.56 18.39 13.19
C ALA A 77 -27.61 19.08 11.80
N MET A 78 -26.50 19.00 11.06
CA MET A 78 -26.30 19.69 9.78
C MET A 78 -26.16 18.71 8.62
N THR A 79 -26.70 19.10 7.46
CA THR A 79 -26.58 18.32 6.23
C THR A 79 -25.20 18.53 5.61
N ILE A 80 -24.40 17.47 5.59
CA ILE A 80 -23.07 17.48 4.99
C ILE A 80 -23.06 16.53 3.79
N GLN A 81 -22.52 17.03 2.68
CA GLN A 81 -22.31 16.24 1.47
C GLN A 81 -20.85 16.30 1.05
N TRP A 82 -20.31 15.17 0.61
CA TRP A 82 -19.00 15.08 -0.01
C TRP A 82 -19.15 14.87 -1.52
N LEU A 83 -18.40 15.64 -2.31
CA LEU A 83 -18.39 15.53 -3.78
C LEU A 83 -16.95 15.31 -4.27
N PRO A 84 -16.70 14.30 -5.12
CA PRO A 84 -15.39 14.07 -5.74
C PRO A 84 -15.14 15.01 -6.94
N GLU A 85 -15.54 16.27 -6.83
CA GLU A 85 -15.41 17.26 -7.89
C GLU A 85 -14.46 18.38 -7.45
N PRO A 86 -13.55 18.83 -8.34
CA PRO A 86 -12.67 19.95 -8.05
C PRO A 86 -13.48 21.25 -8.02
N ASN A 87 -13.22 22.09 -7.02
CA ASN A 87 -13.95 23.35 -6.81
C ASN A 87 -13.31 24.58 -7.49
N GLY A 88 -12.27 24.36 -8.32
CA GLY A 88 -11.54 25.42 -9.03
C GLY A 88 -10.57 26.25 -8.17
N ARG A 89 -10.46 26.00 -6.86
CA ARG A 89 -9.50 26.66 -5.94
C ARG A 89 -8.20 25.87 -5.73
N GLY A 90 -7.99 24.85 -6.56
CA GLY A 90 -6.91 23.88 -6.41
C GLY A 90 -7.27 22.68 -5.54
N ASP A 91 -8.51 22.60 -5.04
CA ASP A 91 -9.02 21.42 -4.35
C ASP A 91 -9.50 20.38 -5.37
N GLN A 92 -9.37 19.11 -5.00
CA GLN A 92 -9.67 17.97 -5.87
C GLN A 92 -11.03 17.33 -5.54
N TYR A 93 -11.54 17.60 -4.34
CA TYR A 93 -12.89 17.26 -3.90
C TYR A 93 -13.40 18.35 -2.95
N GLN A 94 -14.68 18.29 -2.57
CA GLN A 94 -15.29 19.33 -1.76
C GLN A 94 -16.29 18.77 -0.75
N PHE A 95 -16.42 19.48 0.37
CA PHE A 95 -17.50 19.30 1.33
C PHE A 95 -18.48 20.46 1.24
N ILE A 96 -19.76 20.13 1.12
CA ILE A 96 -20.87 21.09 1.17
C ILE A 96 -21.51 20.97 2.55
N GLY A 97 -21.64 22.11 3.24
CA GLY A 97 -22.25 22.18 4.58
C GLY A 97 -21.32 21.91 5.75
N LEU A 98 -20.05 21.50 5.51
CA LEU A 98 -19.05 21.36 6.57
C LEU A 98 -18.49 22.76 6.95
N PRO A 99 -18.50 23.15 8.25
CA PRO A 99 -17.91 24.42 8.69
C PRO A 99 -16.40 24.46 8.44
N GLU A 100 -15.87 25.65 8.16
CA GLU A 100 -14.45 25.86 7.85
C GLU A 100 -13.51 25.39 8.98
N ALA A 101 -13.95 25.51 10.24
CA ALA A 101 -13.20 25.03 11.41
C ALA A 101 -12.93 23.52 11.39
N PHE A 102 -13.69 22.74 10.62
CA PHE A 102 -13.56 21.29 10.50
C PHE A 102 -13.10 20.82 9.11
N MET A 103 -12.74 21.75 8.22
CA MET A 103 -12.35 21.41 6.85
C MET A 103 -11.02 20.60 6.82
N PRO A 104 -11.03 19.38 6.26
CA PRO A 104 -9.81 18.61 6.05
C PRO A 104 -9.04 19.12 4.81
N PRO A 105 -7.81 18.65 4.57
CA PRO A 105 -7.10 18.94 3.33
C PRO A 105 -7.83 18.31 2.13
N LEU A 106 -8.34 19.15 1.23
CA LEU A 106 -9.21 18.77 0.11
C LEU A 106 -8.45 18.29 -1.14
N LYS A 107 -7.28 17.70 -0.93
CA LYS A 107 -6.38 17.19 -1.98
C LYS A 107 -6.14 15.70 -1.77
N TRP A 108 -6.00 14.98 -2.87
CA TRP A 108 -5.48 13.61 -2.88
C TRP A 108 -3.99 13.61 -2.54
N ASP A 109 -3.51 12.54 -1.92
CA ASP A 109 -2.07 12.33 -1.71
C ASP A 109 -1.32 12.18 -3.06
N ALA A 110 -1.98 11.58 -4.05
CA ALA A 110 -1.51 11.51 -5.43
C ALA A 110 -2.52 12.18 -6.40
N PRO A 111 -2.09 13.12 -7.25
CA PRO A 111 -2.98 13.90 -8.12
C PRO A 111 -3.66 13.07 -9.21
N GLU A 112 -3.16 11.86 -9.49
CA GLU A 112 -3.74 10.95 -10.48
C GLU A 112 -4.95 10.18 -9.95
N ILE A 113 -5.22 10.24 -8.64
CA ILE A 113 -6.35 9.56 -8.01
C ILE A 113 -7.65 10.16 -8.50
N LYS A 114 -8.56 9.29 -8.94
CA LYS A 114 -9.92 9.66 -9.35
C LYS A 114 -10.91 8.99 -8.42
N ALA A 115 -11.95 9.73 -8.05
CA ALA A 115 -13.04 9.19 -7.25
C ALA A 115 -14.37 9.32 -7.99
N GLU A 116 -15.22 8.32 -7.86
CA GLU A 116 -16.56 8.30 -8.44
C GLU A 116 -17.55 7.79 -7.39
N VAL A 117 -18.67 8.48 -7.22
CA VAL A 117 -19.75 8.02 -6.33
C VAL A 117 -20.66 7.09 -7.12
N VAL A 118 -20.87 5.90 -6.59
CA VAL A 118 -21.74 4.88 -7.19
C VAL A 118 -22.82 4.50 -6.18
N ASN A 119 -24.04 4.29 -6.67
CA ASN A 119 -25.10 3.72 -5.84
C ASN A 119 -24.72 2.28 -5.47
N SER A 120 -24.86 1.91 -4.20
CA SER A 120 -24.70 0.51 -3.82
C SER A 120 -25.74 -0.36 -4.53
N ILE A 121 -25.36 -1.60 -4.80
CA ILE A 121 -26.11 -2.72 -5.41
C ILE A 121 -27.61 -2.47 -5.60
N GLY A 122 -28.03 -2.31 -6.88
CA GLY A 122 -29.43 -2.31 -7.30
C GLY A 122 -30.05 -0.94 -7.62
N GLY A 123 -29.34 0.17 -7.38
CA GLY A 123 -29.82 1.52 -7.70
C GLY A 123 -29.56 1.92 -9.16
N ILE A 124 -30.62 2.18 -9.94
CA ILE A 124 -30.51 2.79 -11.27
C ILE A 124 -30.20 4.29 -11.10
N GLY A 125 -28.98 4.71 -11.42
CA GLY A 125 -28.56 6.10 -11.49
C GLY A 125 -27.14 6.35 -10.97
N THR A 126 -26.47 7.40 -11.47
CA THR A 126 -25.19 7.89 -10.94
C THR A 126 -25.48 9.01 -9.95
N ARG A 127 -25.10 8.82 -8.68
CA ARG A 127 -25.18 9.90 -7.68
C ARG A 127 -23.91 10.75 -7.79
N LYS A 128 -24.03 12.07 -7.61
CA LYS A 128 -22.89 13.00 -7.69
C LYS A 128 -22.22 13.28 -6.34
N SER A 129 -22.89 12.94 -5.24
CA SER A 129 -22.45 13.26 -3.89
C SER A 129 -22.73 12.12 -2.92
N VAL A 130 -21.93 12.06 -1.86
CA VAL A 130 -22.16 11.19 -0.69
C VAL A 130 -22.79 12.03 0.41
N VAL A 131 -23.96 11.61 0.88
CA VAL A 131 -24.65 12.24 2.01
C VAL A 131 -24.14 11.65 3.31
N LEU A 132 -23.70 12.50 4.24
CA LEU A 132 -23.04 12.09 5.48
C LEU A 132 -23.89 12.27 6.74
N GLY A 133 -25.04 12.92 6.64
CA GLY A 133 -25.93 13.17 7.77
C GLY A 133 -26.82 14.40 7.55
N PRO A 134 -27.58 14.82 8.57
CA PRO A 134 -27.43 14.52 10.01
C PRO A 134 -28.02 13.18 10.49
N GLU A 135 -28.72 12.46 9.63
CA GLU A 135 -29.47 11.27 10.01
C GLU A 135 -28.55 10.12 10.47
N PRO A 136 -28.94 9.36 11.51
CA PRO A 136 -28.16 8.22 11.96
C PRO A 136 -28.14 7.10 10.93
N VAL A 137 -29.25 6.91 10.19
CA VAL A 137 -29.37 5.93 9.11
C VAL A 137 -29.37 6.69 7.78
N ILE A 138 -28.34 6.46 6.97
CA ILE A 138 -28.26 6.97 5.60
C ILE A 138 -28.52 5.82 4.63
N GLY A 139 -28.86 6.11 3.38
CA GLY A 139 -28.92 5.05 2.36
C GLY A 139 -27.52 4.45 2.12
N ALA A 140 -27.48 3.21 1.64
CA ALA A 140 -26.23 2.59 1.26
C ALA A 140 -25.56 3.35 0.09
N GLN A 141 -24.26 3.57 0.21
CA GLN A 141 -23.47 4.46 -0.65
C GLN A 141 -22.08 3.89 -0.84
N SER A 142 -21.56 4.00 -2.05
CA SER A 142 -20.20 3.54 -2.38
C SER A 142 -19.43 4.60 -3.17
N ILE A 143 -18.12 4.57 -3.01
CA ILE A 143 -17.16 5.42 -3.68
C ILE A 143 -16.12 4.50 -4.28
N ILE A 144 -15.87 4.64 -5.59
CA ILE A 144 -14.79 3.95 -6.27
C ILE A 144 -13.62 4.92 -6.34
N LEU A 145 -12.49 4.54 -5.74
CA LEU A 145 -11.20 5.18 -5.93
C LEU A 145 -10.43 4.44 -7.00
N ARG A 146 -9.84 5.17 -7.96
CA ARG A 146 -9.05 4.62 -9.06
C ARG A 146 -7.69 5.32 -9.13
N LEU A 147 -6.65 4.52 -9.35
CA LEU A 147 -5.30 4.99 -9.65
C LEU A 147 -4.68 4.01 -10.65
N GLU A 148 -4.31 4.51 -11.83
CA GLU A 148 -3.83 3.69 -12.93
C GLU A 148 -4.84 2.56 -13.26
N ASP A 149 -4.41 1.30 -13.24
CA ASP A 149 -5.26 0.12 -13.49
C ASP A 149 -5.86 -0.48 -12.19
N ARG A 150 -5.64 0.17 -11.04
CA ARG A 150 -6.12 -0.29 -9.73
C ARG A 150 -7.37 0.47 -9.30
N GLN A 151 -8.24 -0.23 -8.60
CA GLN A 151 -9.42 0.35 -7.97
C GLN A 151 -9.65 -0.20 -6.57
N ILE A 152 -10.16 0.66 -5.68
CA ILE A 152 -10.62 0.30 -4.34
C ILE A 152 -12.03 0.86 -4.16
N ILE A 153 -12.92 0.05 -3.60
CA ILE A 153 -14.29 0.46 -3.28
C ILE A 153 -14.37 0.73 -1.79
N ILE A 154 -14.81 1.94 -1.44
CA ILE A 154 -15.20 2.33 -0.07
C ILE A 154 -16.72 2.39 -0.03
N GLY A 155 -17.37 1.85 0.99
CA GLY A 155 -18.80 1.99 1.11
C GLY A 155 -19.35 1.80 2.50
N THR A 156 -20.64 2.08 2.63
CA THR A 156 -21.44 1.90 3.84
C THR A 156 -22.80 1.34 3.43
N ASP A 157 -23.35 0.46 4.25
CA ASP A 157 -24.74 -0.02 4.17
C ASP A 157 -25.75 1.00 4.76
N GLY A 158 -25.24 2.11 5.34
CA GLY A 158 -26.03 3.13 5.99
C GLY A 158 -26.06 3.06 7.52
N LEU A 159 -25.81 1.87 8.07
CA LEU A 159 -25.81 1.59 9.50
C LEU A 159 -24.38 1.54 10.05
N SER A 160 -23.51 0.87 9.31
CA SER A 160 -22.10 0.69 9.61
C SER A 160 -21.27 1.92 9.18
N PRO A 161 -20.08 2.13 9.76
CA PRO A 161 -19.11 3.07 9.23
C PRO A 161 -18.74 2.75 7.77
N PHE A 162 -18.29 3.75 7.03
CA PHE A 162 -17.56 3.57 5.79
C PHE A 162 -16.37 2.64 6.02
N HIS A 163 -16.21 1.68 5.12
CA HIS A 163 -15.10 0.73 5.14
C HIS A 163 -14.73 0.35 3.71
N VAL A 164 -13.53 -0.20 3.55
CA VAL A 164 -13.10 -0.77 2.26
C VAL A 164 -13.84 -2.08 2.03
N ILE A 165 -14.58 -2.17 0.92
CA ILE A 165 -15.38 -3.35 0.54
C ILE A 165 -14.57 -4.30 -0.33
N THR A 166 -13.81 -3.78 -1.30
CA THR A 166 -12.94 -4.58 -2.18
C THR A 166 -11.71 -3.76 -2.58
N GLY A 167 -10.52 -4.33 -2.35
CA GLY A 167 -9.24 -3.65 -2.60
C GLY A 167 -8.01 -4.58 -2.53
N GLY A 168 -8.18 -5.86 -2.82
CA GLY A 168 -7.08 -6.83 -3.04
C GLY A 168 -7.49 -7.77 -4.17
N PRO A 169 -6.55 -8.42 -4.89
CA PRO A 169 -6.92 -9.49 -5.81
C PRO A 169 -7.80 -10.48 -5.04
N GLU A 170 -9.01 -10.73 -5.52
CA GLU A 170 -9.79 -11.88 -5.08
C GLU A 170 -8.90 -13.10 -5.37
N ASP A 171 -8.33 -13.68 -4.33
CA ASP A 171 -8.07 -15.12 -4.33
C ASP A 171 -9.42 -15.76 -4.65
N ASP A 172 -9.44 -16.52 -5.75
CA ASP A 172 -10.50 -17.44 -6.12
C ASP A 172 -10.87 -18.29 -4.88
N ASP A 173 -11.92 -17.90 -4.16
CA ASP A 173 -12.62 -18.80 -3.26
C ASP A 173 -13.53 -19.64 -4.15
N ASP A 174 -12.98 -20.78 -4.55
CA ASP A 174 -13.63 -21.91 -5.19
C ASP A 174 -14.79 -22.40 -4.32
N GLY A 175 -15.88 -21.63 -4.30
CA GLY A 175 -17.14 -21.98 -3.66
C GLY A 175 -17.84 -23.07 -4.46
N GLU A 176 -17.34 -24.30 -4.30
CA GLU A 176 -17.95 -25.54 -4.77
C GLU A 176 -19.42 -25.63 -4.28
N ILE A 177 -20.35 -25.19 -5.13
CA ILE A 177 -21.78 -25.42 -4.92
C ILE A 177 -22.05 -26.90 -5.20
N ARG A 178 -21.93 -27.75 -4.17
CA ARG A 178 -22.54 -29.08 -4.16
C ARG A 178 -24.06 -28.92 -4.23
N ALA A 179 -24.65 -29.34 -5.34
CA ALA A 179 -26.09 -29.50 -5.49
C ALA A 179 -26.62 -30.54 -4.48
N PRO A 180 -27.76 -30.30 -3.81
CA PRO A 180 -28.46 -31.36 -3.10
C PRO A 180 -29.25 -32.23 -4.07
N VAL A 181 -29.15 -33.55 -3.82
CA VAL A 181 -29.86 -34.67 -4.47
C VAL A 181 -31.36 -34.61 -4.20
#